data_AF-A0A7S2MCR2-F1
#
_entry.id   AF-A0A7S2MCR2-F1
#
_cell.length_a   1.000
_cell.length_b   1.000
_cell.length_c   1.000
_cell.angle_alpha   90.00
_cell.angle_beta   90.00
_cell.angle_gamma   90.00
#
_symmetry.space_group_name_H-M   'P 1'
#
loop_
_entity.id
_entity.type
_entity.pdbx_description
1 polymer ?
#
loop_
_entity_poly.entity_id
_entity_poly.type
_entity_poly.pdbx_seq_one_letter_code
_entity_poly.pdbx_strand_id
1 'polypeptide(L)'
;AKEVLLASEEISVLHEEERVPIGKKAIAWAVTVSQDGDFVDGAAVLMASVKENAVDGSAFDHAFVALLHTEATKSIEPLKRLGWNVRTVPAPVELEDIKGEFLRGRIAKSGCCGERELLKLYAWTLTEYHRVVHLDMDSMVLQSMDELLNLP
;
A
#
# COMPACT_ATOMS: atom_id res chain seq x y z
N ALA A 1 -65.00 -19.00 -20.39
CA ALA A 1 -64.58 -19.96 -19.36
C ALA A 1 -63.49 -20.86 -19.93
N LYS A 2 -62.26 -20.70 -19.44
CA LYS A 2 -61.02 -21.50 -19.64
C LYS A 2 -59.84 -20.55 -19.49
N GLU A 3 -58.72 -20.86 -18.86
CA GLU A 3 -58.33 -21.84 -17.84
C GLU A 3 -56.96 -21.31 -17.39
N VAL A 4 -56.73 -21.22 -16.09
CA VAL A 4 -55.45 -20.79 -15.52
C VAL A 4 -54.48 -21.95 -15.66
N LEU A 5 -53.33 -21.73 -16.30
CA LEU A 5 -52.20 -22.66 -16.28
C LEU A 5 -50.92 -21.85 -16.05
N LEU A 6 -50.46 -21.93 -14.80
CA LEU A 6 -49.10 -21.63 -14.38
C LEU A 6 -48.16 -22.66 -15.01
N ALA A 7 -47.10 -22.19 -15.66
CA ALA A 7 -45.90 -22.97 -15.91
C ALA A 7 -44.69 -22.07 -15.65
N SER A 8 -43.88 -22.57 -14.71
CA SER A 8 -42.66 -22.03 -14.12
C SER A 8 -41.44 -22.19 -15.03
N GLU A 9 -40.38 -21.46 -14.67
CA GLU A 9 -38.96 -21.73 -14.93
C GLU A 9 -38.44 -21.56 -16.37
N GLU A 10 -37.78 -20.42 -16.62
CA GLU A 10 -36.31 -20.35 -16.76
C GLU A 10 -35.92 -18.87 -16.95
N ILE A 11 -35.61 -18.16 -15.85
CA ILE A 11 -34.93 -16.86 -15.93
C ILE A 11 -33.45 -17.17 -16.10
N SER A 12 -32.97 -17.11 -17.34
CA SER A 12 -31.55 -17.14 -17.64
C SER A 12 -30.88 -15.95 -16.94
N VAL A 13 -30.13 -16.24 -15.89
CA VAL A 13 -29.23 -15.29 -15.22
C VAL A 13 -28.13 -14.94 -16.22
N LEU A 14 -28.30 -13.85 -16.96
CA LEU A 14 -27.22 -13.21 -17.71
C LEU A 14 -26.38 -12.39 -16.73
N HIS A 15 -25.50 -13.07 -15.99
CA HIS A 15 -24.32 -12.43 -15.40
C HIS A 15 -23.13 -12.73 -16.31
N GLU A 16 -22.94 -11.85 -17.28
CA GLU A 16 -21.64 -11.62 -17.89
C GLU A 16 -21.58 -10.14 -18.23
N GLU A 17 -21.28 -9.32 -17.22
CA GLU A 17 -20.64 -8.03 -17.51
C GLU A 17 -19.31 -8.36 -18.18
N GLU A 18 -19.32 -8.17 -19.49
CA GLU A 18 -18.20 -8.27 -20.41
C GLU A 18 -17.00 -7.52 -19.81
N ARG A 19 -16.07 -8.29 -19.23
CA ARG A 19 -14.89 -7.78 -18.53
C ARG A 19 -14.06 -6.96 -19.51
N VAL A 20 -13.96 -5.67 -19.26
CA VAL A 20 -12.98 -4.79 -19.89
C VAL A 20 -11.59 -5.22 -19.37
N PRO A 21 -10.70 -5.86 -20.16
CA PRO A 21 -9.34 -6.15 -19.72
C PRO A 21 -8.46 -4.98 -20.17
N ILE A 22 -8.25 -4.00 -19.30
CA ILE A 22 -7.31 -2.90 -19.57
C ILE A 22 -6.20 -2.97 -18.53
N GLY A 23 -5.08 -3.61 -18.92
CA GLY A 23 -3.87 -3.77 -18.10
C GLY A 23 -4.04 -4.74 -16.92
N LYS A 24 -2.91 -5.25 -16.40
CA LYS A 24 -2.93 -5.89 -15.08
C LYS A 24 -3.27 -4.80 -14.05
N LYS A 25 -4.01 -5.17 -12.99
CA LYS A 25 -4.21 -4.26 -11.85
C LYS A 25 -2.86 -4.00 -11.19
N ALA A 26 -2.59 -2.76 -10.79
CA ALA A 26 -1.33 -2.40 -10.15
C ALA A 26 -1.42 -2.47 -8.61
N ILE A 27 -0.38 -2.98 -7.97
CA ILE A 27 -0.20 -3.06 -6.52
C ILE A 27 1.00 -2.20 -6.13
N ALA A 28 0.85 -1.38 -5.09
CA ALA A 28 1.97 -0.61 -4.55
C ALA A 28 2.59 -1.32 -3.34
N TRP A 29 3.89 -1.54 -3.39
CA TRP A 29 4.73 -1.84 -2.24
C TRP A 29 5.19 -0.51 -1.67
N ALA A 30 4.67 -0.15 -0.49
CA ALA A 30 4.88 1.14 0.13
C ALA A 30 5.81 1.03 1.34
N VAL A 31 6.69 2.01 1.50
CA VAL A 31 7.52 2.21 2.70
C VAL A 31 7.42 3.67 3.15
N THR A 32 7.67 3.92 4.43
CA THR A 32 7.78 5.28 4.99
C THR A 32 9.15 5.59 5.55
N VAL A 33 9.59 6.82 5.34
CA VAL A 33 10.83 7.35 5.93
C VAL A 33 10.50 8.63 6.69
N SER A 34 10.50 8.55 8.01
CA SER A 34 10.15 9.65 8.92
C SER A 34 11.30 10.65 9.15
N GLN A 35 12.53 10.20 8.97
CA GLN A 35 13.76 10.99 9.15
C GLN A 35 14.92 10.40 8.34
N ASP A 36 15.95 11.21 8.12
CA ASP A 36 17.20 10.73 7.52
C ASP A 36 17.91 9.72 8.43
N GLY A 37 18.48 8.68 7.83
CA GLY A 37 19.23 7.64 8.53
C GLY A 37 19.62 6.50 7.60
N ASP A 38 20.20 5.44 8.16
CA ASP A 38 20.76 4.31 7.42
C ASP A 38 19.69 3.25 7.07
N PHE A 39 18.53 3.70 6.59
CA PHE A 39 17.39 2.83 6.26
C PHE A 39 17.34 2.39 4.79
N VAL A 40 18.16 3.01 3.95
CA VAL A 40 18.18 2.78 2.49
C VAL A 40 18.55 1.33 2.18
N ASP A 41 19.42 0.71 2.96
CA ASP A 41 19.80 -0.70 2.79
C ASP A 41 18.61 -1.62 3.06
N GLY A 42 17.82 -1.35 4.11
CA GLY A 42 16.57 -2.07 4.39
C GLY A 42 15.57 -1.96 3.24
N ALA A 43 15.38 -0.74 2.69
CA ALA A 43 14.54 -0.53 1.52
C ALA A 43 15.05 -1.29 0.28
N ALA A 44 16.38 -1.36 0.08
CA ALA A 44 16.98 -2.10 -1.02
C ALA A 44 16.75 -3.62 -0.87
N VAL A 45 16.97 -4.17 0.32
CA VAL A 45 16.74 -5.58 0.64
C VAL A 45 15.27 -5.94 0.46
N LEU A 46 14.35 -5.12 0.98
CA LEU A 46 12.92 -5.34 0.83
C LEU A 46 12.51 -5.34 -0.65
N MET A 47 12.92 -4.34 -1.44
CA MET A 47 12.62 -4.29 -2.87
C MET A 47 13.16 -5.51 -3.61
N ALA A 48 14.40 -5.92 -3.33
CA ALA A 48 15.00 -7.10 -3.95
C ALA A 48 14.19 -8.36 -3.62
N SER A 49 13.80 -8.53 -2.35
CA SER A 49 13.02 -9.68 -1.91
C SER A 49 11.62 -9.75 -2.55
N VAL A 50 10.97 -8.61 -2.75
CA VAL A 50 9.69 -8.52 -3.47
C VAL A 50 9.88 -8.90 -4.94
N LYS A 51 10.90 -8.35 -5.60
CA LYS A 51 11.18 -8.65 -7.01
C LYS A 51 11.45 -10.13 -7.25
N GLU A 52 12.22 -10.76 -6.35
CA GLU A 52 12.57 -12.18 -6.46
C GLU A 52 11.38 -13.10 -6.15
N ASN A 53 10.59 -12.79 -5.11
CA ASN A 53 9.64 -13.76 -4.55
C ASN A 53 8.17 -13.46 -4.83
N ALA A 54 7.82 -12.23 -5.24
CA ALA A 54 6.43 -11.80 -5.36
C ALA A 54 6.05 -11.20 -6.72
N VAL A 55 7.02 -10.88 -7.59
CA VAL A 55 6.72 -10.32 -8.92
C VAL A 55 6.57 -11.39 -9.99
N ASP A 56 7.47 -12.38 -10.02
CA ASP A 56 7.40 -13.42 -11.06
C ASP A 56 6.13 -14.27 -10.89
N GLY A 57 5.44 -14.52 -12.01
CA GLY A 57 4.16 -15.21 -12.02
C GLY A 57 2.97 -14.46 -11.41
N SER A 58 3.14 -13.23 -10.90
CA SER A 58 2.02 -12.48 -10.32
C SER A 58 0.98 -12.05 -11.36
N ALA A 59 -0.29 -12.07 -10.95
CA ALA A 59 -1.40 -11.54 -11.73
C ALA A 59 -1.42 -9.99 -11.79
N PHE A 60 -0.59 -9.33 -10.98
CA PHE A 60 -0.58 -7.88 -10.82
C PHE A 60 0.66 -7.23 -11.45
N ASP A 61 0.55 -5.93 -11.74
CA ASP A 61 1.70 -5.06 -11.96
C ASP A 61 2.20 -4.52 -10.61
N HIS A 62 3.51 -4.39 -10.44
CA HIS A 62 4.10 -4.02 -9.15
C HIS A 62 4.79 -2.66 -9.23
N ALA A 63 4.39 -1.75 -8.35
CA ALA A 63 5.00 -0.45 -8.16
C ALA A 63 5.66 -0.35 -6.79
N PHE A 64 6.73 0.44 -6.70
CA PHE A 64 7.45 0.70 -5.45
C PHE A 64 7.29 2.18 -5.10
N VAL A 65 6.70 2.48 -3.95
CA VAL A 65 6.42 3.85 -3.50
C VAL A 65 7.09 4.11 -2.16
N ALA A 66 7.86 5.18 -2.06
CA ALA A 66 8.46 5.61 -0.80
C ALA A 66 7.83 6.94 -0.37
N LEU A 67 7.19 6.95 0.80
CA LEU A 67 6.55 8.11 1.42
C LEU A 67 7.53 8.71 2.43
N LEU A 68 8.17 9.82 2.06
CA LEU A 68 9.20 10.48 2.87
C LEU A 68 8.59 11.68 3.58
N HIS A 69 8.93 11.87 4.84
CA HIS A 69 8.67 13.15 5.50
C HIS A 69 9.37 14.28 4.73
N THR A 70 8.77 15.48 4.67
CA THR A 70 9.35 16.65 3.99
C THR A 70 10.75 17.02 4.48
N GLU A 71 11.11 16.61 5.70
CA GLU A 71 12.44 16.84 6.27
C GLU A 71 13.45 15.71 6.00
N ALA A 72 13.01 14.53 5.55
CA ALA A 72 13.88 13.38 5.26
C ALA A 72 14.52 13.49 3.86
N THR A 73 15.35 14.52 3.68
CA THR A 73 15.85 14.93 2.36
C THR A 73 17.01 14.08 1.83
N LYS A 74 17.86 13.52 2.70
CA LYS A 74 19.07 12.77 2.29
C LYS A 74 18.72 11.41 1.67
N SER A 75 17.59 10.83 2.07
CA SER A 75 17.13 9.52 1.57
C SER A 75 16.52 9.58 0.15
N ILE A 76 16.17 10.78 -0.36
CA ILE A 76 15.47 10.95 -1.65
C ILE A 76 16.26 10.35 -2.80
N GLU A 77 17.49 10.83 -3.01
CA GLU A 77 18.29 10.44 -4.17
C GLU A 77 18.75 8.98 -4.13
N PRO A 78 19.20 8.42 -2.99
CA PRO A 78 19.44 6.99 -2.87
C PRO A 78 18.22 6.12 -3.23
N LEU A 79 17.03 6.45 -2.71
CA LEU A 79 15.81 5.67 -2.99
C LEU A 79 15.38 5.76 -4.45
N LYS A 80 15.47 6.94 -5.07
CA LYS A 80 15.23 7.09 -6.51
C LYS A 80 16.17 6.23 -7.34
N ARG A 81 17.46 6.19 -7.01
CA ARG A 81 18.45 5.35 -7.72
C ARG A 81 18.14 3.86 -7.62
N LEU A 82 17.56 3.42 -6.51
CA LEU A 82 17.09 2.03 -6.34
C LEU A 82 15.83 1.71 -7.16
N GLY A 83 15.10 2.74 -7.61
CA GLY A 83 13.87 2.61 -8.40
C GLY A 83 12.58 2.82 -7.59
N TRP A 84 12.66 3.41 -6.40
CA TRP A 84 11.48 3.83 -5.66
C TRP A 84 10.87 5.10 -6.28
N ASN A 85 9.55 5.13 -6.42
CA ASN A 85 8.81 6.35 -6.67
C ASN A 85 8.68 7.14 -5.36
N VAL A 86 9.57 8.10 -5.17
CA VAL A 86 9.66 8.91 -3.95
C VAL A 86 8.62 10.02 -3.96
N ARG A 87 7.81 10.09 -2.89
CA ARG A 87 6.84 11.15 -2.63
C ARG A 87 7.12 11.77 -1.27
N THR A 88 7.34 13.07 -1.24
CA THR A 88 7.48 13.83 0.01
C THR A 88 6.12 14.25 0.54
N VAL A 89 5.84 13.98 1.81
CA VAL A 89 4.59 14.30 2.50
C VAL A 89 4.90 14.92 3.87
N PRO A 90 4.10 15.89 4.35
CA PRO A 90 4.24 16.40 5.72
C PRO A 90 3.72 15.36 6.73
N ALA A 91 3.88 15.61 8.04
CA ALA A 91 3.14 14.84 9.03
C ALA A 91 1.62 14.96 8.75
N PRO A 92 0.86 13.86 8.84
CA PRO A 92 -0.58 13.90 8.56
C PRO A 92 -1.37 14.67 9.63
N VAL A 93 -0.82 14.73 10.85
CA VAL A 93 -1.35 15.49 11.98
C VAL A 93 -0.15 15.99 12.78
N GLU A 94 -0.08 17.30 13.01
CA GLU A 94 0.93 17.89 13.89
C GLU A 94 0.64 17.53 15.35
N LEU A 95 1.69 17.43 16.18
CA LEU A 95 1.56 16.99 17.57
C LEU A 95 0.57 17.86 18.36
N GLU A 96 0.57 19.16 18.11
CA GLU A 96 -0.30 20.15 18.75
C GLU A 96 -1.78 19.91 18.42
N ASP A 97 -2.07 19.40 17.22
CA ASP A 97 -3.42 19.17 16.71
C ASP A 97 -4.04 17.86 17.22
N ILE A 98 -3.21 16.95 17.76
CA ILE A 98 -3.70 15.69 18.34
C ILE A 98 -4.57 15.99 19.55
N LYS A 99 -5.84 15.57 19.51
CA LYS A 99 -6.80 15.80 20.60
C LYS A 99 -6.61 14.79 21.74
N GLY A 100 -6.82 15.26 22.96
CA GLY A 100 -6.73 14.44 24.18
C GLY A 100 -5.30 14.32 24.70
N GLU A 101 -5.16 14.50 26.02
CA GLU A 101 -3.86 14.52 26.69
C GLU A 101 -3.12 13.17 26.60
N PHE A 102 -3.87 12.07 26.64
CA PHE A 102 -3.31 10.73 26.64
C PHE A 102 -2.49 10.43 25.38
N LEU A 103 -3.06 10.63 24.19
CA LEU A 103 -2.36 10.32 22.94
C LEU A 103 -1.26 11.36 22.69
N ARG A 104 -1.57 12.65 22.81
CA ARG A 104 -0.60 13.74 22.58
C ARG A 104 0.65 13.59 23.45
N GLY A 105 0.49 13.31 24.74
CA GLY A 105 1.62 13.19 25.67
C GLY A 105 2.45 11.91 25.49
N ARG A 106 1.91 10.88 24.84
CA ARG A 106 2.56 9.58 24.68
C ARG A 106 3.16 9.37 23.29
N ILE A 107 2.51 9.86 22.25
CA ILE A 107 2.93 9.59 20.87
C ILE A 107 4.30 10.21 20.57
N ALA A 108 4.58 11.42 21.07
CA ALA A 108 5.88 12.06 20.95
C ALA A 108 7.04 11.26 21.58
N LYS A 109 6.73 10.32 22.46
CA LYS A 109 7.70 9.46 23.17
C LYS A 109 7.60 8.00 22.73
N SER A 110 6.82 7.71 21.69
CA SER A 110 6.57 6.36 21.22
C SER A 110 7.51 5.99 20.07
N GLY A 111 8.19 4.86 20.22
CA GLY A 111 9.03 4.28 19.18
C GLY A 111 10.23 5.13 18.77
N CYS A 112 10.70 4.92 17.55
CA CYS A 112 11.81 5.67 16.95
C CYS A 112 11.44 7.07 16.47
N CYS A 113 10.14 7.29 16.24
CA CYS A 113 9.70 8.18 15.18
C CYS A 113 8.51 9.07 15.59
N GLY A 114 8.01 8.94 16.82
CA GLY A 114 7.03 9.87 17.38
C GLY A 114 5.71 9.92 16.61
N GLU A 115 5.14 11.12 16.47
CA GLU A 115 3.98 11.40 15.63
C GLU A 115 4.22 11.12 14.14
N ARG A 116 5.48 11.15 13.69
CA ARG A 116 5.84 10.82 12.30
C ARG A 116 5.66 9.35 11.97
N GLU A 117 5.45 8.49 12.97
CA GLU A 117 4.98 7.12 12.75
C GLU A 117 3.64 7.11 11.98
N LEU A 118 2.83 8.16 12.13
CA LEU A 118 1.57 8.31 11.42
C LEU A 118 1.74 8.52 9.91
N LEU A 119 2.95 8.76 9.40
CA LEU A 119 3.19 8.82 7.95
C LEU A 119 2.73 7.54 7.23
N LYS A 120 2.74 6.39 7.93
CA LYS A 120 2.20 5.12 7.42
C LYS A 120 0.75 5.25 6.96
N LEU A 121 -0.01 6.18 7.55
CA LEU A 121 -1.39 6.44 7.16
C LEU A 121 -1.54 7.00 5.73
N TYR A 122 -0.50 7.61 5.15
CA TYR A 122 -0.55 8.04 3.75
C TYR A 122 -0.68 6.88 2.76
N ALA A 123 -0.42 5.64 3.17
CA ALA A 123 -0.69 4.46 2.36
C ALA A 123 -2.16 4.39 1.91
N TRP A 124 -3.12 4.84 2.74
CA TRP A 124 -4.54 4.91 2.38
C TRP A 124 -4.86 5.97 1.31
N THR A 125 -3.95 6.91 1.04
CA THR A 125 -4.15 7.95 0.02
C THR A 125 -3.70 7.52 -1.38
N LEU A 126 -3.01 6.38 -1.50
CA LEU A 126 -2.51 5.82 -2.76
C LEU A 126 -3.63 5.11 -3.55
N THR A 127 -4.70 5.85 -3.81
CA THR A 127 -5.97 5.37 -4.41
C THR A 127 -5.86 5.00 -5.88
N GLU A 128 -4.76 5.34 -6.54
CA GLU A 128 -4.48 4.93 -7.92
C GLU A 128 -4.06 3.46 -8.06
N TYR A 129 -3.74 2.78 -6.94
CA TYR A 129 -3.40 1.36 -6.94
C TYR A 129 -4.57 0.50 -6.47
N HIS A 130 -4.66 -0.71 -7.00
CA HIS A 130 -5.70 -1.66 -6.61
C HIS A 130 -5.61 -2.09 -5.15
N ARG A 131 -4.38 -2.29 -4.67
CA ARG A 131 -4.02 -2.55 -3.28
C ARG A 131 -2.68 -1.90 -2.96
N VAL A 132 -2.47 -1.67 -1.68
CA VAL A 132 -1.21 -1.17 -1.13
C VAL A 132 -0.76 -2.14 -0.05
N VAL A 133 0.47 -2.64 -0.18
CA VAL A 133 1.15 -3.40 0.87
C VAL A 133 2.18 -2.46 1.48
N HIS A 134 1.85 -1.89 2.63
CA HIS A 134 2.81 -1.10 3.40
C HIS A 134 3.62 -2.03 4.28
N LEU A 135 4.94 -2.04 4.11
CA LEU A 135 5.86 -2.81 4.94
C LEU A 135 6.90 -1.89 5.55
N ASP A 136 7.33 -2.24 6.75
CA ASP A 136 8.47 -1.60 7.38
C ASP A 136 9.76 -2.07 6.69
N MET A 137 10.78 -1.21 6.65
CA MET A 137 12.04 -1.49 5.93
C MET A 137 12.93 -2.54 6.61
N ASP A 138 12.51 -3.03 7.79
CA ASP A 138 13.09 -4.16 8.50
C ASP A 138 12.40 -5.50 8.18
N SER A 139 11.54 -5.51 7.17
CA SER A 139 10.84 -6.70 6.67
C SER A 139 11.46 -7.25 5.39
N MET A 140 11.17 -8.52 5.10
CA MET A 140 11.56 -9.20 3.87
C MET A 140 10.40 -10.09 3.38
N VAL A 141 10.18 -10.12 2.06
CA VAL A 141 9.16 -10.96 1.42
C VAL A 141 9.81 -12.22 0.89
N LEU A 142 9.36 -13.38 1.38
CA LEU A 142 9.95 -14.68 1.05
C LEU A 142 9.13 -15.48 0.04
N GLN A 143 7.86 -15.13 -0.17
CA GLN A 143 6.94 -15.82 -1.07
C GLN A 143 5.91 -14.81 -1.61
N SER A 144 5.23 -15.19 -2.69
CA SER A 144 4.17 -14.37 -3.28
C SER A 144 3.04 -14.11 -2.29
N MET A 145 2.47 -12.91 -2.37
CA MET A 145 1.31 -12.48 -1.57
C MET A 145 0.02 -12.41 -2.41
N ASP A 146 0.03 -12.91 -3.65
CA ASP A 146 -1.10 -12.82 -4.58
C ASP A 146 -2.41 -13.36 -3.99
N GLU A 147 -2.37 -14.41 -3.18
CA GLU A 147 -3.56 -14.94 -2.50
C GLU A 147 -4.23 -13.89 -1.60
N LEU A 148 -3.42 -13.14 -0.85
CA LEU A 148 -3.90 -12.07 0.03
C LEU A 148 -4.39 -10.86 -0.79
N LEU A 149 -3.69 -10.54 -1.89
CA LEU A 149 -4.05 -9.41 -2.76
C LEU A 149 -5.34 -9.64 -3.55
N ASN A 150 -5.71 -10.92 -3.77
CA ASN A 150 -6.96 -11.33 -4.40
C ASN A 150 -8.15 -11.44 -3.44
N LEU A 151 -7.96 -11.23 -2.14
CA LEU A 151 -9.08 -11.16 -1.20
C LEU A 151 -10.02 -10.00 -1.58
N PRO A 152 -11.34 -10.19 -1.37
CA PRO A 152 -12.37 -9.21 -1.75
C PRO A 152 -12.14 -7.83 -1.14
#